data_AF-A0A7Z0PWV5-F1
#
_entry.id   AF-A0A7Z0PWV5-F1
#
_cell.length_a   1.000
_cell.length_b   1.000
_cell.length_c   1.000
_cell.angle_alpha   90.00
_cell.angle_beta   90.00
_cell.angle_gamma   90.00
#
_symmetry.space_group_name_H-M   'P 1'
#
loop_
_entity.id
_entity.type
_entity.pdbx_description
1 polymer ?
#
loop_
_entity_poly.entity_id
_entity_poly.type
_entity_poly.pdbx_seq_one_letter_code
_entity_poly.pdbx_strand_id
1 'polypeptide(L)'
;MDWRERARAAEQGREWEVAIALVSAHAECHSNDPDMHDSHLWHMDLLARAARYTELTARALDDGHARRALNRSLGERGMDAALRRRAEDGDRGALYVLVRLLCRTSRVQEAQQAVEDIGPEDQYARRLVAEGRRA
;
A
#
# COMPACT_ATOMS: atom_id res chain seq x y z
N MET A 1 -17.08 18.17 20.65
CA MET A 1 -16.14 17.07 20.38
C MET A 1 -15.51 17.36 19.03
N ASP A 2 -14.20 17.49 19.01
CA ASP A 2 -13.44 17.79 17.79
C ASP A 2 -13.62 16.66 16.77
N TRP A 3 -13.56 16.98 15.48
CA TRP A 3 -13.75 15.97 14.42
C TRP A 3 -12.65 14.90 14.47
N ARG A 4 -11.41 15.27 14.85
CA ARG A 4 -10.30 14.32 15.01
C ARG A 4 -10.57 13.33 16.14
N GLU A 5 -11.09 13.82 17.27
CA GLU A 5 -11.47 12.97 18.40
C GLU A 5 -12.56 11.96 18.00
N ARG A 6 -13.58 12.42 17.27
CA ARG A 6 -14.65 11.55 16.74
C ARG A 6 -14.13 10.53 15.76
N ALA A 7 -13.25 10.93 14.85
CA ALA A 7 -12.63 10.02 13.87
C ALA A 7 -11.77 8.96 14.56
N ARG A 8 -10.99 9.32 15.58
CA ARG A 8 -10.21 8.36 16.38
C ARG A 8 -11.10 7.39 17.15
N ALA A 9 -12.19 7.87 17.76
CA ALA A 9 -13.15 7.01 18.44
C ALA A 9 -13.79 6.00 17.47
N ALA A 10 -14.22 6.47 16.30
CA ALA A 10 -14.77 5.62 15.23
C ALA A 10 -13.73 4.59 14.74
N GLU A 11 -12.48 4.99 14.53
CA GLU A 11 -11.39 4.10 14.13
C GLU A 11 -11.15 3.00 15.18
N GLN A 12 -11.07 3.36 16.46
CA GLN A 12 -10.90 2.41 17.57
C GLN A 12 -12.09 1.44 17.66
N GLY A 13 -13.30 1.94 17.43
CA GLY A 13 -14.53 1.14 17.33
C GLY A 13 -14.65 0.32 16.04
N ARG A 14 -13.72 0.47 15.09
CA ARG A 14 -13.78 -0.12 13.73
C ARG A 14 -15.02 0.30 12.94
N GLU A 15 -15.56 1.48 13.25
CA GLU A 15 -16.62 2.16 12.50
C GLU A 15 -16.01 2.82 11.26
N TRP A 16 -15.52 2.00 10.33
CA TRP A 16 -14.68 2.46 9.22
C TRP A 16 -15.32 3.54 8.37
N GLU A 17 -16.59 3.38 8.01
CA GLU A 17 -17.30 4.36 7.17
C GLU A 17 -17.38 5.74 7.86
N VAL A 18 -17.58 5.77 9.18
CA VAL A 18 -17.61 7.01 9.97
C VAL A 18 -16.22 7.65 10.04
N ALA A 19 -15.20 6.85 10.35
CA ALA A 19 -13.82 7.33 10.41
C ALA A 19 -13.35 7.89 9.04
N ILE A 20 -13.60 7.15 7.96
CA ILE A 20 -13.25 7.54 6.59
C ILE A 20 -13.97 8.84 6.21
N ALA A 21 -15.27 8.96 6.46
CA ALA A 21 -16.03 10.16 6.12
C ALA A 21 -15.51 11.40 6.87
N LEU A 22 -15.19 11.28 8.16
CA LEU A 22 -14.69 12.39 8.97
C LEU A 22 -13.28 12.85 8.55
N VAL A 23 -12.38 11.91 8.27
CA VAL A 23 -10.99 12.23 7.89
C VAL A 23 -10.91 12.71 6.45
N SER A 24 -11.63 12.06 5.52
CA SER A 24 -11.59 12.43 4.10
C SER A 24 -12.10 13.85 3.82
N ALA A 25 -13.00 14.37 4.65
CA ALA A 25 -13.48 15.76 4.56
C ALA A 25 -12.38 16.81 4.81
N HIS A 26 -11.26 16.41 5.42
CA HIS A 26 -10.13 17.28 5.77
C HIS A 26 -8.83 16.86 5.07
N ALA A 27 -8.89 15.87 4.17
CA ALA A 27 -7.74 15.26 3.53
C ALA A 27 -7.45 15.90 2.17
N GLU A 28 -6.22 16.38 1.98
CA GLU A 28 -5.77 16.86 0.68
C GLU A 28 -4.31 16.46 0.40
N CYS A 29 -4.09 15.76 -0.73
CA CYS A 29 -2.79 15.19 -1.08
C CYS A 29 -1.71 16.25 -1.32
N HIS A 30 -2.06 17.36 -1.99
CA HIS A 30 -1.13 18.40 -2.40
C HIS A 30 -1.30 19.70 -1.64
N SER A 31 -1.86 19.64 -0.42
CA SER A 31 -2.01 20.84 0.40
C SER A 31 -0.68 21.31 0.97
N ASN A 32 -0.52 22.64 1.06
CA ASN A 32 0.56 23.26 1.82
C ASN A 32 0.26 23.31 3.32
N ASP A 33 -0.97 22.97 3.72
CA ASP A 33 -1.36 22.81 5.12
C ASP A 33 -0.94 21.42 5.62
N PRO A 34 0.01 21.34 6.58
CA PRO A 34 0.44 20.07 7.15
C PRO A 34 -0.70 19.25 7.74
N ASP A 35 -1.70 19.89 8.35
CA ASP A 35 -2.82 19.21 8.97
C ASP A 35 -3.72 18.52 7.95
N MET A 36 -3.88 19.12 6.76
CA MET A 36 -4.65 18.52 5.66
C MET A 36 -3.87 17.39 4.99
N HIS A 37 -2.55 17.54 4.84
CA HIS A 37 -1.70 16.47 4.32
C HIS A 37 -1.65 15.27 5.27
N ASP A 38 -1.52 15.49 6.58
CA ASP A 38 -1.55 14.42 7.58
C ASP A 38 -2.91 13.70 7.59
N SER A 39 -4.00 14.45 7.43
CA SER A 39 -5.34 13.88 7.25
C SER A 39 -5.43 13.03 5.99
N HIS A 40 -4.75 13.40 4.90
CA HIS A 40 -4.65 12.57 3.69
C HIS A 40 -3.91 11.26 3.92
N LEU A 41 -2.78 11.29 4.63
CA LEU A 41 -2.06 10.07 5.01
C LEU A 41 -2.92 9.14 5.86
N TRP A 42 -3.63 9.72 6.83
CA TRP A 42 -4.54 8.97 7.70
C TRP A 42 -5.70 8.36 6.92
N HIS A 43 -6.27 9.10 5.97
CA HIS A 43 -7.33 8.57 5.09
C HIS A 43 -6.85 7.34 4.31
N MET A 44 -5.63 7.35 3.75
CA MET A 44 -5.10 6.19 3.03
C MET A 44 -4.91 4.97 3.93
N ASP A 45 -4.48 5.18 5.18
CA ASP A 45 -4.38 4.11 6.18
C ASP A 45 -5.75 3.52 6.55
N LEU A 46 -6.76 4.38 6.75
CA LEU A 46 -8.12 3.95 7.06
C LEU A 46 -8.70 3.08 5.94
N LEU A 47 -8.55 3.51 4.68
CA LEU A 47 -8.99 2.71 3.53
C LEU A 47 -8.27 1.35 3.48
N ALA A 48 -6.97 1.31 3.77
CA ALA A 48 -6.19 0.08 3.76
C ALA A 48 -6.63 -0.89 4.88
N ARG A 49 -6.85 -0.39 6.09
CA ARG A 49 -7.30 -1.20 7.24
C ARG A 49 -8.72 -1.71 7.08
N ALA A 50 -9.59 -0.90 6.48
CA ALA A 50 -10.95 -1.28 6.10
C ALA A 50 -11.00 -2.20 4.87
N ALA A 51 -9.86 -2.57 4.28
CA ALA A 51 -9.75 -3.38 3.06
C ALA A 51 -10.53 -2.81 1.86
N ARG A 52 -10.66 -1.49 1.78
CA ARG A 52 -11.33 -0.75 0.69
C ARG A 52 -10.45 -0.70 -0.56
N TYR A 53 -10.02 -1.85 -1.06
CA TYR A 53 -9.00 -1.94 -2.12
C TYR A 53 -9.47 -1.42 -3.47
N THR A 54 -10.76 -1.52 -3.80
CA THR A 54 -11.30 -0.91 -5.02
C THR A 54 -11.10 0.60 -4.99
N GLU A 55 -11.38 1.23 -3.85
CA GLU A 55 -11.26 2.67 -3.67
C GLU A 55 -9.80 3.13 -3.65
N LEU A 56 -8.93 2.39 -2.93
CA LEU A 56 -7.49 2.63 -2.99
C LEU A 56 -6.91 2.43 -4.39
N THR A 57 -7.38 1.44 -5.14
CA THR A 57 -6.92 1.18 -6.52
C THR A 57 -7.27 2.34 -7.43
N ALA A 58 -8.49 2.86 -7.34
CA ALA A 58 -8.91 4.03 -8.12
C ALA A 58 -8.03 5.25 -7.81
N ARG A 59 -7.77 5.51 -6.52
CA ARG A 59 -6.91 6.64 -6.10
C ARG A 59 -5.45 6.43 -6.51
N ALA A 60 -4.94 5.22 -6.44
CA ALA A 60 -3.54 4.88 -6.72
C ALA A 60 -3.07 5.21 -8.15
N LEU A 61 -4.00 5.47 -9.07
CA LEU A 61 -3.70 5.94 -10.43
C LEU A 61 -2.94 7.27 -10.39
N ASP A 62 -3.42 8.22 -9.60
CA ASP A 62 -2.87 9.59 -9.55
C ASP A 62 -2.24 9.92 -8.18
N ASP A 63 -2.53 9.11 -7.15
CA ASP A 63 -2.06 9.33 -5.78
C ASP A 63 -0.97 8.32 -5.38
N GLY A 64 0.26 8.82 -5.23
CA GLY A 64 1.40 8.03 -4.77
C GLY A 64 1.28 7.50 -3.34
N HIS A 65 0.56 8.19 -2.45
CA HIS A 65 0.30 7.73 -1.09
C HIS A 65 -0.70 6.58 -1.09
N ALA A 66 -1.78 6.69 -1.87
CA ALA A 66 -2.74 5.61 -2.06
C ALA A 66 -2.07 4.34 -2.60
N ARG A 67 -1.22 4.49 -3.63
CA ARG A 67 -0.46 3.38 -4.22
C ARG A 67 0.45 2.69 -3.21
N ARG A 68 1.19 3.46 -2.41
CA ARG A 68 2.05 2.91 -1.35
C ARG A 68 1.24 2.21 -0.26
N ALA A 69 0.13 2.81 0.19
CA ALA A 69 -0.75 2.23 1.21
C ALA A 69 -1.36 0.90 0.73
N LEU A 70 -1.83 0.86 -0.53
CA LEU A 70 -2.35 -0.35 -1.14
C LEU A 70 -1.29 -1.46 -1.21
N ASN A 71 -0.13 -1.18 -1.80
CA ASN A 71 0.93 -2.18 -1.95
C ASN A 71 1.38 -2.73 -0.58
N ARG A 72 1.53 -1.85 0.42
CA ARG A 72 1.84 -2.26 1.80
C ARG A 72 0.78 -3.21 2.37
N SER A 73 -0.50 -2.83 2.29
CA SER A 73 -1.61 -3.62 2.83
C SER A 73 -1.70 -5.00 2.18
N LEU A 74 -1.53 -5.07 0.85
CA LEU A 74 -1.51 -6.34 0.11
C LEU A 74 -0.33 -7.23 0.56
N GLY A 75 0.85 -6.65 0.77
CA GLY A 75 2.04 -7.37 1.23
C GLY A 75 1.93 -7.89 2.67
N GLU A 76 1.35 -7.10 3.57
CA GLU A 76 1.09 -7.50 4.95
C GLU A 76 0.09 -8.66 5.03
N ARG A 77 -0.89 -8.68 4.13
CA ARG A 77 -1.92 -9.74 4.03
C ARG A 77 -1.51 -10.93 3.15
N GLY A 78 -0.30 -10.92 2.59
CA GLY A 78 0.19 -12.01 1.76
C GLY A 78 -0.53 -12.15 0.41
N MET A 79 -1.14 -11.08 -0.11
CA MET A 79 -1.87 -11.08 -1.38
C MET A 79 -0.91 -10.96 -2.59
N ASP A 80 -0.05 -11.96 -2.76
CA ASP A 80 0.98 -12.02 -3.81
C ASP A 80 0.42 -11.91 -5.22
N ALA A 81 -0.69 -12.58 -5.54
CA ALA A 81 -1.33 -12.48 -6.86
C ALA A 81 -1.79 -11.05 -7.20
N ALA A 82 -2.31 -10.32 -6.20
CA ALA A 82 -2.73 -8.93 -6.38
C ALA A 82 -1.52 -8.00 -6.60
N LEU A 83 -0.44 -8.21 -5.85
CA LEU A 83 0.82 -7.48 -6.05
C LEU A 83 1.43 -7.77 -7.42
N ARG A 84 1.42 -9.04 -7.84
CA ARG A 84 1.93 -9.46 -9.15
C ARG A 84 1.19 -8.77 -10.29
N ARG A 85 -0.15 -8.81 -10.27
CA ARG A 85 -0.96 -8.13 -11.28
C ARG A 85 -0.63 -6.64 -11.38
N ARG A 86 -0.52 -5.96 -10.24
CA ARG A 86 -0.17 -4.52 -10.23
C ARG A 86 1.24 -4.27 -10.78
N ALA A 87 2.18 -5.15 -10.46
CA ALA A 87 3.54 -5.06 -10.98
C ALA A 87 3.59 -5.27 -12.50
N GLU A 88 2.81 -6.23 -13.02
CA GLU A 88 2.61 -6.47 -14.46
C GLU A 88 1.99 -5.24 -15.14
N ASP A 89 1.08 -4.53 -14.46
CA ASP A 89 0.51 -3.25 -14.91
C ASP A 89 1.50 -2.06 -14.80
N GLY A 90 2.75 -2.30 -14.40
CA GLY A 90 3.83 -1.31 -14.37
C GLY A 90 4.09 -0.66 -12.99
N ASP A 91 3.40 -1.07 -11.93
CA ASP A 91 3.67 -0.59 -10.58
C ASP A 91 4.94 -1.23 -10.00
N ARG A 92 6.10 -0.57 -10.21
CA ARG A 92 7.38 -1.01 -9.64
C ARG A 92 7.36 -1.16 -8.12
N GLY A 93 6.56 -0.34 -7.43
CA GLY A 93 6.41 -0.46 -5.98
C GLY A 93 5.76 -1.78 -5.57
N ALA A 94 4.81 -2.27 -6.36
CA ALA A 94 4.18 -3.57 -6.14
C ALA A 94 5.17 -4.72 -6.37
N LEU A 95 6.04 -4.62 -7.39
CA LEU A 95 7.12 -5.59 -7.63
C LEU A 95 8.03 -5.73 -6.41
N TYR A 96 8.46 -4.61 -5.81
CA TYR A 96 9.36 -4.65 -4.66
C TYR A 96 8.70 -5.28 -3.44
N VAL A 97 7.42 -4.98 -3.20
CA VAL A 97 6.67 -5.58 -2.09
C VAL A 97 6.45 -7.07 -2.33
N LEU A 98 6.14 -7.48 -3.57
CA LEU A 98 6.00 -8.89 -3.95
C LEU A 98 7.28 -9.66 -3.68
N VAL A 99 8.43 -9.16 -4.14
CA VAL A 99 9.74 -9.80 -3.93
C VAL A 99 10.04 -9.94 -2.44
N ARG A 100 9.85 -8.87 -1.65
CA ARG A 100 10.05 -8.92 -0.20
C ARG A 100 9.11 -9.92 0.50
N LEU A 101 7.85 -9.97 0.08
CA LEU A 101 6.87 -10.94 0.59
C LEU A 101 7.35 -12.36 0.32
N LEU A 102 7.66 -12.69 -0.94
CA LEU A 102 8.08 -14.02 -1.36
C LEU A 102 9.35 -14.47 -0.62
N CYS A 103 10.38 -13.60 -0.55
CA CYS A 103 11.60 -13.89 0.19
C CYS A 103 11.35 -14.14 1.68
N ARG A 104 10.56 -13.29 2.36
CA ARG A 104 10.21 -13.46 3.78
C ARG A 104 9.44 -14.76 4.04
N THR A 105 8.72 -15.27 3.04
CA THR A 105 8.02 -16.57 3.11
C THR A 105 8.82 -17.72 2.52
N SER A 106 10.14 -17.58 2.40
CA SER A 106 11.07 -18.61 1.87
C SER A 106 10.79 -19.08 0.43
N ARG A 107 10.05 -18.29 -0.36
CA ARG A 107 9.70 -18.55 -1.77
C ARG A 107 10.65 -17.82 -2.72
N VAL A 108 11.96 -17.99 -2.51
CA VAL A 108 12.98 -17.19 -3.18
C VAL A 108 13.08 -17.47 -4.69
N GLN A 109 12.79 -18.70 -5.12
CA GLN A 109 12.72 -19.04 -6.55
C GLN A 109 11.58 -18.29 -7.24
N GLU A 110 10.41 -18.19 -6.59
CA GLU A 110 9.29 -17.43 -7.13
C GLU A 110 9.58 -15.93 -7.14
N ALA A 111 10.33 -15.43 -6.15
CA ALA A 111 10.80 -14.05 -6.13
C ALA A 111 11.73 -13.74 -7.31
N GLN A 112 12.66 -14.65 -7.63
CA GLN A 112 13.52 -14.55 -8.80
C GLN A 112 12.70 -14.53 -10.09
N GLN A 113 11.75 -15.47 -10.24
CA GLN A 113 10.89 -15.57 -11.41
C GLN A 113 10.07 -14.30 -11.62
N ALA A 114 9.50 -13.73 -10.54
CA ALA A 114 8.74 -12.49 -10.63
C ALA A 114 9.60 -11.31 -11.14
N VAL A 115 10.88 -11.24 -10.77
CA VAL A 115 11.79 -10.22 -11.29
C VAL A 115 12.10 -10.46 -12.76
N GLU A 116 12.40 -11.70 -13.15
CA GLU A 116 12.69 -12.05 -14.54
C GLU A 116 11.51 -11.79 -15.48
N ASP A 117 10.29 -12.10 -15.04
CA ASP A 117 9.08 -11.95 -15.84
C ASP A 117 8.66 -10.48 -16.01
N ILE A 118 8.75 -9.69 -14.94
CA ILE A 118 8.07 -8.38 -14.86
C ILE A 118 9.05 -7.22 -15.03
N GLY A 119 10.24 -7.33 -14.44
CA GLY A 119 11.21 -6.26 -14.40
C GLY A 119 12.62 -6.80 -14.50
N PRO A 120 12.98 -7.50 -15.60
CA PRO A 120 14.26 -8.16 -15.71
C PRO A 120 15.38 -7.16 -15.48
N GLU A 121 15.31 -5.94 -16.03
CA GLU A 121 16.35 -4.91 -15.87
C GLU A 121 16.29 -4.12 -14.55
N ASP A 122 15.36 -4.44 -13.65
CA ASP A 122 15.22 -3.74 -12.37
C ASP A 122 16.30 -4.19 -11.37
N GLN A 123 17.38 -3.41 -11.32
CA GLN A 123 18.53 -3.69 -10.44
C GLN A 123 18.16 -3.70 -8.96
N TYR A 124 17.16 -2.91 -8.55
CA TYR A 124 16.74 -2.89 -7.15
C TYR A 124 15.97 -4.16 -6.80
N ALA A 125 15.05 -4.60 -7.66
CA ALA A 125 14.33 -5.85 -7.47
C ALA A 125 15.28 -7.07 -7.44
N ARG A 126 16.27 -7.12 -8.33
CA ARG A 126 17.34 -8.15 -8.31
C ARG A 126 18.11 -8.16 -6.98
N ARG A 127 18.43 -6.98 -6.44
CA ARG A 127 19.13 -6.86 -5.15
C ARG A 127 18.30 -7.43 -4.00
N LEU A 128 16.99 -7.15 -3.97
CA LEU A 128 16.09 -7.70 -2.95
C LEU A 128 16.07 -9.23 -2.95
N VAL A 129 16.06 -9.86 -4.13
CA VAL A 129 16.16 -11.33 -4.24
C VAL A 129 17.50 -11.83 -3.69
N ALA A 130 18.60 -11.17 -4.03
CA ALA A 130 19.93 -11.55 -3.56
C ALA A 130 20.10 -11.42 -2.03
N GLU A 131 19.46 -10.43 -1.42
CA GLU A 131 19.38 -10.27 0.04
C GLU A 131 18.54 -11.38 0.67
N GLY A 132 17.38 -11.69 0.08
CA GLY A 132 16.48 -12.75 0.56
C GLY A 132 17.08 -14.16 0.50
N ARG A 133 18.05 -14.42 -0.38
CA ARG A 133 18.80 -15.70 -0.42
C ARG A 133 19.74 -15.92 0.76
N ARG A 134 20.12 -14.84 1.46
CA ARG A 134 21.11 -14.88 2.54
C ARG A 134 20.49 -14.95 3.94
N ALA A 135 19.18 -14.74 4.04
CA ALA A 135 18.41 -14.81 5.28
C ALA A 135 17.99 -16.26 5.57
#